data_AF-A0A2T3MSD6-F1
#
_entry.id   AF-A0A2T3MSD6-F1
#
_cell.length_a   1.000
_cell.length_b   1.000
_cell.length_c   1.000
_cell.angle_alpha   90.00
_cell.angle_beta   90.00
_cell.angle_gamma   90.00
#
_symmetry.space_group_name_H-M   'P 1'
#
loop_
_entity.id
_entity.type
_entity.pdbx_description
1 polymer ?
#
loop_
_entity_poly.entity_id
_entity_poly.type
_entity_poly.pdbx_seq_one_letter_code
_entity_poly.pdbx_strand_id
1 'polypeptide(L)' 'MELLPNCYTDLCVNGKWFHYDHGDTSVFMLNGGSPITFELGAQPTTEAELENYLSTIVSSL' A
#
# COMPACT_ATOMS: atom_id res chain seq x y z
N MET A 1 8.72 2.17 10.07
CA MET A 1 8.80 0.87 10.76
C MET A 1 9.26 -0.19 9.76
N GLU A 2 9.97 -1.25 10.16
CA GLU A 2 10.24 -2.39 9.26
C GLU A 2 8.98 -3.23 9.05
N LEU A 3 8.79 -3.75 7.84
CA LEU A 3 7.65 -4.60 7.47
C LEU A 3 8.04 -6.07 7.61
N LEU A 4 7.51 -6.73 8.64
CA LEU A 4 7.80 -8.14 8.92
C LEU A 4 7.00 -9.10 8.03
N PRO A 5 7.54 -10.26 7.66
CA PRO A 5 6.81 -11.25 6.85
C PRO A 5 5.57 -11.79 7.58
N ASN A 6 4.54 -12.19 6.82
CA ASN A 6 3.23 -12.65 7.32
C ASN A 6 2.49 -11.62 8.19
N CYS A 7 2.74 -10.32 7.96
CA CYS A 7 1.98 -9.21 8.52
C CYS A 7 1.37 -8.39 7.38
N TYR A 8 0.55 -7.42 7.74
CA TYR A 8 0.00 -6.44 6.82
C TYR A 8 0.10 -5.05 7.43
N THR A 9 0.03 -4.03 6.57
CA THR A 9 -0.05 -2.62 6.98
C THR A 9 -1.21 -1.95 6.28
N ASP A 10 -2.11 -1.36 7.07
CA ASP A 10 -3.11 -0.42 6.58
C ASP A 10 -2.55 1.01 6.70
N LEU A 11 -2.53 1.74 5.59
CA LEU A 11 -2.03 3.11 5.56
C LEU A 11 -3.03 4.06 4.91
N CYS A 12 -3.24 5.21 5.55
CA CYS A 12 -4.02 6.30 4.98
C CYS A 12 -3.09 7.32 4.33
N VAL A 13 -3.17 7.47 3.01
CA VAL A 13 -2.37 8.42 2.24
C VAL A 13 -3.31 9.37 1.52
N ASN A 14 -3.21 10.67 1.81
CA ASN A 14 -4.09 11.72 1.26
C ASN A 14 -5.59 11.38 1.34
N GLY A 15 -6.03 10.80 2.47
CA GLY A 15 -7.44 10.47 2.71
C GLY A 15 -7.92 9.20 2.02
N LYS A 16 -7.05 8.47 1.31
CA LYS A 16 -7.33 7.16 0.72
C LYS A 16 -6.68 6.07 1.58
N TRP A 17 -7.45 5.06 1.94
CA TRP A 17 -6.96 3.92 2.74
C TRP A 17 -6.50 2.79 1.82
N PHE A 18 -5.32 2.24 2.13
CA PHE A 18 -4.70 1.14 1.42
C PHE A 18 -4.38 0.02 2.40
N HIS A 19 -4.52 -1.22 1.92
CA HIS A 19 -4.11 -2.43 2.61
C HIS A 19 -3.00 -3.10 1.82
N TYR A 20 -1.88 -3.35 2.49
CA TYR A 20 -0.72 -4.02 1.91
C TYR A 20 -0.35 -5.26 2.73
N ASP A 21 -0.40 -6.43 2.08
CA ASP A 21 0.11 -7.68 2.62
C ASP A 21 1.64 -7.74 2.43
N HIS A 22 2.38 -7.89 3.52
CA HIS A 22 3.84 -7.84 3.46
C HIS A 22 4.41 -9.04 2.71
N GLY A 23 5.33 -8.77 1.78
CA GLY A 23 5.91 -9.82 0.94
C GLY A 23 5.38 -9.80 -0.49
N ASP A 24 4.34 -9.03 -0.76
CA ASP A 24 3.75 -8.91 -2.08
C ASP A 24 4.23 -7.63 -2.81
N THR A 25 3.91 -7.52 -4.10
CA THR A 25 4.00 -6.27 -4.84
C THR A 25 2.63 -5.65 -5.08
N SER A 26 1.55 -6.33 -4.73
CA SER A 26 0.20 -5.80 -4.87
C SER A 26 -0.25 -5.04 -3.62
N VAL A 27 -1.06 -3.99 -3.82
CA VAL A 27 -1.73 -3.24 -2.75
C VAL A 27 -3.16 -2.93 -3.17
N PHE A 28 -4.12 -2.94 -2.26
CA PHE A 28 -5.51 -2.62 -2.62
C PHE A 28 -6.10 -1.48 -1.79
N MET A 29 -6.90 -0.65 -2.45
CA MET A 29 -7.58 0.47 -1.84
C MET A 29 -8.89 0.03 -1.18
N LEU A 30 -9.07 0.42 0.08
CA LEU A 30 -10.28 0.20 0.86
C LEU A 30 -11.29 1.32 0.57
N ASN A 31 -12.19 1.08 -0.38
CA ASN A 31 -13.16 2.07 -0.88
C ASN A 31 -14.64 1.72 -0.56
N GLY A 32 -14.87 0.74 0.32
CA GLY A 32 -16.22 0.31 0.74
C GLY A 32 -17.02 -0.47 -0.32
N GLY A 33 -16.39 -0.85 -1.43
CA GLY A 33 -17.01 -1.62 -2.51
C GLY A 33 -16.06 -2.69 -3.06
N SER A 34 -16.00 -2.81 -4.40
CA SER A 34 -15.00 -3.68 -5.04
C SER A 34 -13.60 -3.08 -4.84
N PRO A 35 -12.66 -3.81 -4.21
CA PRO A 35 -11.30 -3.33 -4.02
C PRO A 35 -10.65 -3.00 -5.36
N ILE A 36 -9.91 -1.88 -5.41
CA ILE A 36 -9.07 -1.53 -6.56
C ILE A 36 -7.65 -1.89 -6.19
N THR A 37 -7.04 -2.79 -6.95
CA THR A 37 -5.65 -3.23 -6.73
C THR A 37 -4.68 -2.43 -7.61
N PHE A 38 -3.52 -2.13 -7.05
CA PHE A 38 -2.40 -1.46 -7.71
C PHE A 38 -1.15 -2.30 -7.53
N GLU A 39 -0.25 -2.25 -8.51
CA GLU A 39 1.09 -2.85 -8.39
C GLU A 39 2.10 -1.81 -7.91
N LEU A 40 2.89 -2.19 -6.93
CA LEU A 40 4.05 -1.47 -6.44
C LEU A 40 5.25 -1.78 -7.37
N GLY A 41 6.10 -0.78 -7.62
CA GLY A 41 7.29 -0.97 -8.46
C GLY A 41 8.32 -1.95 -7.87
N ALA A 42 8.29 -2.15 -6.56
CA ALA A 42 9.07 -3.13 -5.83
C ALA A 42 8.41 -3.43 -4.48
N GLN A 43 8.78 -4.55 -3.86
CA GLN A 43 8.32 -4.91 -2.52
C GLN A 43 8.91 -3.94 -1.48
N PRO A 44 8.08 -3.16 -0.75
CA PRO A 44 8.56 -2.32 0.35
C PRO A 44 9.01 -3.18 1.53
N THR A 45 10.11 -2.77 2.15
CA THR A 45 10.69 -3.37 3.36
C THR A 45 10.44 -2.49 4.59
N THR A 46 10.08 -1.23 4.38
CA THR A 46 9.69 -0.31 5.45
C THR A 46 8.36 0.38 5.14
N GLU A 47 7.67 0.81 6.19
CA GLU A 47 6.43 1.60 6.09
C GLU A 47 6.64 2.92 5.32
N ALA A 48 7.82 3.54 5.44
CA ALA A 48 8.15 4.77 4.70
C ALA A 48 8.30 4.51 3.19
N GLU A 49 8.87 3.37 2.80
CA GLU A 49 8.91 2.96 1.38
C GLU A 49 7.51 2.71 0.84
N LEU A 50 6.65 2.03 1.62
CA LEU A 50 5.25 1.82 1.27
C LEU A 50 4.51 3.16 1.10
N GLU A 51 4.65 4.11 2.02
CA GLU A 51 4.05 5.44 1.94
C GLU A 51 4.50 6.21 0.68
N ASN A 52 5.77 6.11 0.31
CA ASN A 52 6.31 6.75 -0.90
C ASN A 52 5.70 6.16 -2.19
N TYR A 53 5.56 4.84 -2.28
CA TYR A 53 4.91 4.20 -3.42
C TYR A 53 3.44 4.60 -3.52
N LEU A 54 2.72 4.55 -2.39
CA LEU A 54 1.31 4.93 -2.33
C LEU A 54 1.08 6.41 -2.68
N SER A 55 1.96 7.31 -2.24
CA SER A 55 1.89 8.73 -2.58
C SER A 55 2.00 8.98 -4.09
N THR A 56 2.80 8.17 -4.79
CA THR A 56 2.94 8.21 -6.25
C THR A 56 1.67 7.73 -6.95
N ILE A 57 1.08 6.62 -6.46
CA ILE A 57 -0.19 6.09 -6.95
C ILE A 57 -1.31 7.12 -6.77
N VAL A 58 -1.45 7.69 -5.56
CA VAL A 58 -2.50 8.65 -5.26
C VAL A 58 -2.39 9.91 -6.12
N SER A 59 -1.17 10.37 -6.40
CA SER A 59 -0.96 11.54 -7.28
C SER A 59 -1.40 11.30 -8.72
N SER A 60 -1.61 10.04 -9.10
CA SER A 60 -2.04 9.62 -10.45
C SER A 60 -3.53 9.25 -10.53
N LEU A 61 -4.27 9.36 -9.42
CA LEU A 61 -5.70 9.02 -9.29
C LEU A 61 -6.58 10.26 -9.22
#